data_AF-A0A1Q6HQF0-F1
#
_entry.id   AF-A0A1Q6HQF0-F1
#
_cell.length_a   1.000
_cell.length_b   1.000
_cell.length_c   1.000
_cell.angle_alpha   90.00
_cell.angle_beta   90.00
_cell.angle_gamma   90.00
#
_symmetry.space_group_name_H-M   'P 1'
#
loop_
_entity.id
_entity.type
_entity.pdbx_description
1 polymer ?
#
loop_
_entity_poly.entity_id
_entity_poly.type
_entity_poly.pdbx_seq_one_letter_code
_entity_poly.pdbx_strand_id
1 'polypeptide(L)'
;MEEQIRKFLSIYSGSGSGSGYGDGSGYGDGYGDGSGSGSGYGYGDGSGDGSGDGYGDGSGSGYGYGDGSGYGDGIKTFNGDKVYIIDDIPTIIKHVHDNVAKGYILNDDFTLTETFVAKRNGKFAHGETLHEAFASLQEKLYDDSTEEERLEAFKKHFQDFTKKVSAKELFHWHHVLTGSCKQGRLSFCANKGIDIDNDTYTVHEFIELTQYSYGGDIIRKLK
;
A
#
# COMPACT_ATOMS: atom_id res chain seq x y z
N MET A 1 -1.52 18.65 -15.30
CA MET A 1 -1.67 18.04 -13.96
C MET A 1 -1.97 16.55 -14.06
N GLU A 2 -3.11 16.14 -14.63
CA GLU A 2 -3.50 14.71 -14.68
C GLU A 2 -2.48 13.80 -15.38
N GLU A 3 -1.91 14.22 -16.51
CA GLU A 3 -0.84 13.46 -17.19
C GLU A 3 0.44 13.35 -16.34
N GLN A 4 0.77 14.39 -15.56
CA GLN A 4 1.92 14.37 -14.66
C GLN A 4 1.69 13.39 -13.50
N ILE A 5 0.47 13.37 -12.96
CA ILE A 5 0.08 12.39 -11.94
C ILE A 5 0.13 10.98 -12.52
N ARG A 6 -0.40 10.75 -13.73
CA ARG A 6 -0.32 9.44 -14.39
C ARG A 6 1.13 8.98 -14.59
N LYS A 7 2.03 9.86 -15.06
CA LYS A 7 3.46 9.56 -15.19
C LYS A 7 4.14 9.31 -13.83
N PHE A 8 3.76 10.08 -12.81
CA PHE A 8 4.24 9.87 -11.45
C PHE A 8 3.79 8.52 -10.90
N LEU A 9 2.55 8.09 -11.16
CA LEU A 9 2.04 6.82 -10.67
C LEU A 9 2.48 5.61 -11.52
N SER A 10 2.75 5.79 -12.81
CA SER A 10 3.06 4.68 -13.73
C SER A 10 4.30 3.88 -13.31
N ILE A 11 4.21 2.56 -13.24
CA ILE A 11 5.30 1.71 -12.75
C ILE A 11 6.23 1.23 -13.90
N TYR A 12 5.77 0.86 -15.13
CA TYR A 12 6.57 0.68 -16.37
C TYR A 12 5.68 0.56 -17.66
N SER A 13 6.22 0.78 -18.88
CA SER A 13 5.57 0.54 -20.20
C SER A 13 6.39 -0.44 -21.07
N GLY A 14 5.82 -1.57 -21.53
CA GLY A 14 6.48 -2.52 -22.46
C GLY A 14 5.62 -3.75 -22.83
N SER A 15 5.84 -4.34 -24.01
CA SER A 15 5.27 -5.63 -24.44
C SER A 15 6.12 -6.79 -23.90
N GLY A 16 5.55 -7.66 -23.07
CA GLY A 16 6.26 -8.80 -22.51
C GLY A 16 5.31 -9.82 -21.86
N SER A 17 5.74 -11.08 -21.86
CA SER A 17 5.24 -12.13 -20.99
C SER A 17 5.93 -12.00 -19.64
N GLY A 18 5.18 -11.71 -18.57
CA GLY A 18 5.75 -11.52 -17.24
C GLY A 18 4.69 -11.29 -16.17
N SER A 19 5.07 -11.55 -14.92
CA SER A 19 4.30 -11.23 -13.71
C SER A 19 4.69 -9.83 -13.23
N GLY A 20 3.71 -8.95 -13.03
CA GLY A 20 3.98 -7.56 -12.63
C GLY A 20 2.77 -6.63 -12.57
N TYR A 21 2.99 -5.46 -11.97
CA TYR A 21 1.97 -4.42 -11.71
C TYR A 21 2.11 -3.24 -12.70
N GLY A 22 1.03 -2.78 -13.36
CA GLY A 22 1.10 -1.60 -14.25
C GLY A 22 -0.14 -1.23 -15.08
N ASP A 23 -0.14 -0.01 -15.62
CA ASP A 23 -1.16 0.49 -16.58
C ASP A 23 -0.72 0.30 -18.04
N GLY A 24 -1.48 -0.40 -18.89
CA GLY A 24 -1.07 -0.69 -20.28
C GLY A 24 -2.15 -1.24 -21.23
N SER A 25 -1.80 -1.39 -22.51
CA SER A 25 -2.64 -2.04 -23.54
C SER A 25 -1.83 -3.15 -24.22
N GLY A 26 -2.34 -4.38 -24.30
CA GLY A 26 -1.57 -5.53 -24.84
C GLY A 26 -2.33 -6.87 -24.89
N TYR A 27 -1.67 -7.89 -25.43
CA TYR A 27 -2.13 -9.29 -25.51
C TYR A 27 -1.11 -10.21 -24.81
N GLY A 28 -1.54 -11.13 -23.95
CA GLY A 28 -0.64 -12.10 -23.30
C GLY A 28 -1.24 -12.86 -22.11
N ASP A 29 -0.47 -13.81 -21.58
CA ASP A 29 -0.81 -14.61 -20.38
C ASP A 29 0.05 -14.16 -19.18
N GLY A 30 -0.54 -13.99 -17.98
CA GLY A 30 0.20 -13.43 -16.84
C GLY A 30 -0.51 -13.41 -15.48
N TYR A 31 0.25 -12.99 -14.45
CA TYR A 31 -0.21 -12.81 -13.06
C TYR A 31 0.13 -11.38 -12.59
N GLY A 32 -0.81 -10.59 -12.05
CA GLY A 32 -0.51 -9.27 -11.45
C GLY A 32 -1.64 -8.23 -11.52
N ASP A 33 -1.41 -7.06 -10.90
CA ASP A 33 -2.45 -6.04 -10.71
C ASP A 33 -2.28 -4.80 -11.62
N GLY A 34 -3.36 -4.28 -12.20
CA GLY A 34 -3.26 -3.14 -13.12
C GLY A 34 -4.53 -2.60 -13.76
N SER A 35 -4.42 -1.49 -14.51
CA SER A 35 -5.52 -0.90 -15.29
C SER A 35 -5.21 -0.89 -16.80
N GLY A 36 -6.09 -1.47 -17.64
CA GLY A 36 -5.79 -1.64 -19.06
C GLY A 36 -6.93 -2.14 -19.94
N SER A 37 -6.66 -2.25 -21.25
CA SER A 37 -7.58 -2.81 -22.25
C SER A 37 -6.85 -3.84 -23.11
N GLY A 38 -7.35 -5.08 -23.17
CA GLY A 38 -6.64 -6.21 -23.80
C GLY A 38 -7.44 -7.53 -23.86
N SER A 39 -6.80 -8.61 -24.32
CA SER A 39 -7.38 -9.98 -24.38
C SER A 39 -6.31 -11.02 -23.98
N GLY A 40 -6.64 -11.96 -23.09
CA GLY A 40 -5.68 -12.95 -22.56
C GLY A 40 -6.21 -13.82 -21.40
N TYR A 41 -5.36 -14.67 -20.81
CA TYR A 41 -5.65 -15.54 -19.66
C TYR A 41 -4.77 -15.17 -18.44
N GLY A 42 -5.32 -15.09 -17.22
CA GLY A 42 -4.51 -14.68 -16.05
C GLY A 42 -5.19 -14.66 -14.67
N TYR A 43 -4.41 -14.31 -13.64
CA TYR A 43 -4.86 -14.14 -12.25
C TYR A 43 -4.35 -12.80 -11.68
N GLY A 44 -5.20 -12.00 -11.02
CA GLY A 44 -4.78 -10.72 -10.40
C GLY A 44 -5.88 -9.67 -10.24
N ASP A 45 -5.56 -8.55 -9.59
CA ASP A 45 -6.51 -7.50 -9.21
C ASP A 45 -6.44 -6.26 -10.13
N GLY A 46 -7.57 -5.72 -10.62
CA GLY A 46 -7.47 -4.67 -11.65
C GLY A 46 -8.74 -3.92 -12.05
N SER A 47 -8.59 -2.92 -12.92
CA SER A 47 -9.71 -2.15 -13.48
C SER A 47 -9.56 -1.94 -14.99
N GLY A 48 -10.44 -2.51 -15.82
CA GLY A 48 -10.28 -2.46 -17.29
C GLY A 48 -11.45 -3.03 -18.10
N ASP A 49 -11.39 -2.87 -19.43
CA ASP A 49 -12.33 -3.45 -20.40
C ASP A 49 -11.61 -4.54 -21.23
N GLY A 50 -12.15 -5.77 -21.26
CA GLY A 50 -11.51 -6.90 -21.96
C GLY A 50 -12.36 -8.19 -22.03
N SER A 51 -11.83 -9.19 -22.75
CA SER A 51 -12.42 -10.54 -22.90
C SER A 51 -11.37 -11.62 -22.56
N GLY A 52 -11.68 -12.54 -21.63
CA GLY A 52 -10.77 -13.61 -21.19
C GLY A 52 -11.30 -14.46 -20.01
N ASP A 53 -10.57 -15.52 -19.63
CA ASP A 53 -10.87 -16.40 -18.48
C ASP A 53 -9.80 -16.22 -17.36
N GLY A 54 -10.19 -16.09 -16.08
CA GLY A 54 -9.26 -15.82 -14.97
C GLY A 54 -9.89 -15.72 -13.56
N TYR A 55 -9.08 -15.61 -12.49
CA TYR A 55 -9.51 -15.43 -11.08
C TYR A 55 -8.82 -14.21 -10.44
N GLY A 56 -9.56 -13.32 -9.76
CA GLY A 56 -9.03 -12.11 -9.11
C GLY A 56 -10.08 -11.04 -8.80
N ASP A 57 -9.68 -9.94 -8.16
CA ASP A 57 -10.57 -8.86 -7.70
C ASP A 57 -10.44 -7.56 -8.49
N GLY A 58 -11.55 -7.07 -9.06
CA GLY A 58 -11.47 -5.89 -9.90
C GLY A 58 -12.77 -5.15 -10.14
N SER A 59 -12.64 -3.92 -10.66
CA SER A 59 -13.77 -3.10 -11.11
C SER A 59 -13.63 -2.75 -12.59
N GLY A 60 -14.37 -3.46 -13.46
CA GLY A 60 -14.34 -3.29 -14.92
C GLY A 60 -15.58 -3.85 -15.61
N SER A 61 -15.82 -3.46 -16.87
CA SER A 61 -16.93 -3.96 -17.71
C SER A 61 -16.42 -5.03 -18.70
N GLY A 62 -16.62 -6.31 -18.37
CA GLY A 62 -16.22 -7.43 -19.23
C GLY A 62 -17.05 -8.69 -18.97
N TYR A 63 -17.11 -9.60 -19.95
CA TYR A 63 -17.78 -10.89 -19.84
C TYR A 63 -16.72 -11.98 -19.51
N GLY A 64 -16.68 -12.48 -18.27
CA GLY A 64 -15.76 -13.54 -17.84
C GLY A 64 -16.19 -14.19 -16.49
N TYR A 65 -15.76 -15.43 -16.24
CA TYR A 65 -16.07 -16.21 -15.02
C TYR A 65 -14.81 -16.35 -14.14
N GLY A 66 -14.85 -15.91 -12.87
CA GLY A 66 -13.73 -15.98 -11.90
C GLY A 66 -14.14 -15.74 -10.44
N ASP A 67 -13.38 -16.28 -9.47
CA ASP A 67 -13.57 -16.20 -8.01
C ASP A 67 -12.44 -15.35 -7.37
N GLY A 68 -12.78 -14.26 -6.66
CA GLY A 68 -11.87 -13.28 -6.03
C GLY A 68 -12.50 -12.71 -4.73
N SER A 69 -11.68 -12.25 -3.78
CA SER A 69 -12.08 -11.68 -2.48
C SER A 69 -11.52 -10.26 -2.22
N GLY A 70 -12.06 -9.24 -2.90
CA GLY A 70 -11.54 -7.87 -2.90
C GLY A 70 -12.51 -6.92 -2.24
N TYR A 71 -12.15 -6.41 -1.07
CA TYR A 71 -12.91 -5.37 -0.38
C TYR A 71 -12.28 -4.02 -0.67
N GLY A 72 -12.92 -3.20 -1.51
CA GLY A 72 -12.38 -1.91 -1.92
C GLY A 72 -13.43 -0.89 -2.37
N ASP A 73 -14.49 -0.68 -1.60
CA ASP A 73 -15.35 0.52 -1.72
C ASP A 73 -14.61 1.77 -1.20
N GLY A 74 -13.44 2.07 -1.77
CA GLY A 74 -12.63 3.24 -1.41
C GLY A 74 -13.22 4.54 -1.96
N ILE A 75 -13.03 5.65 -1.24
CA ILE A 75 -13.42 6.98 -1.69
C ILE A 75 -12.61 7.31 -2.95
N LYS A 76 -13.25 7.34 -4.13
CA LYS A 76 -12.59 7.67 -5.40
C LYS A 76 -12.40 9.18 -5.59
N THR A 77 -13.26 9.97 -4.96
CA THR A 77 -13.24 11.43 -5.02
C THR A 77 -13.63 12.05 -3.69
N PHE A 78 -12.94 13.11 -3.28
CA PHE A 78 -13.26 13.89 -2.08
C PHE A 78 -13.21 15.38 -2.40
N ASN A 79 -14.31 16.10 -2.14
CA ASN A 79 -14.45 17.53 -2.47
C ASN A 79 -14.08 17.90 -3.93
N GLY A 80 -14.36 16.98 -4.87
CA GLY A 80 -14.05 17.15 -6.30
C GLY A 80 -12.63 16.77 -6.72
N ASP A 81 -11.75 16.42 -5.77
CA ASP A 81 -10.43 15.90 -6.05
C ASP A 81 -10.42 14.38 -6.19
N LYS A 82 -9.58 13.85 -7.08
CA LYS A 82 -9.31 12.41 -7.18
C LYS A 82 -8.48 11.95 -5.99
N VAL A 83 -8.84 10.79 -5.44
CA VAL A 83 -8.11 10.09 -4.39
C VAL A 83 -7.42 8.89 -5.02
N TYR A 84 -6.12 8.76 -4.75
CA TYR A 84 -5.27 7.68 -5.22
C TYR A 84 -4.86 6.81 -4.04
N ILE A 85 -4.81 5.50 -4.21
CA ILE A 85 -4.17 4.63 -3.21
C ILE A 85 -2.69 4.57 -3.55
N ILE A 86 -1.85 5.09 -2.66
CA ILE A 86 -0.39 5.08 -2.81
C ILE A 86 0.17 4.49 -1.53
N ASP A 87 0.95 3.41 -1.61
CA ASP A 87 1.51 2.75 -0.41
C ASP A 87 0.42 2.38 0.62
N ASP A 88 -0.73 1.89 0.13
CA ASP A 88 -1.95 1.60 0.91
C ASP A 88 -2.63 2.82 1.57
N ILE A 89 -2.21 4.04 1.24
CA ILE A 89 -2.71 5.28 1.84
C ILE A 89 -3.58 6.05 0.85
N PRO A 90 -4.86 6.35 1.19
CA PRO A 90 -5.70 7.28 0.43
C PRO A 90 -5.04 8.66 0.35
N THR A 91 -4.64 9.06 -0.86
CA THR A 91 -3.80 10.23 -1.09
C THR A 91 -4.38 11.10 -2.22
N ILE A 92 -4.57 12.38 -1.95
CA ILE A 92 -4.93 13.39 -2.95
C ILE A 92 -3.65 14.09 -3.41
N ILE A 93 -3.32 14.01 -4.71
CA ILE A 93 -2.16 14.70 -5.28
C ILE A 93 -2.58 16.08 -5.79
N LYS A 94 -1.86 17.13 -5.36
CA LYS A 94 -2.07 18.52 -5.80
C LYS A 94 -0.99 19.05 -6.73
N HIS A 95 0.24 18.59 -6.55
CA HIS A 95 1.38 18.99 -7.38
C HIS A 95 2.30 17.80 -7.59
N VAL A 96 2.89 17.72 -8.78
CA VAL A 96 3.92 16.74 -9.13
C VAL A 96 5.10 17.47 -9.73
N HIS A 97 6.30 17.13 -9.27
CA HIS A 97 7.57 17.55 -9.84
C HIS A 97 8.51 16.34 -9.88
N ASP A 98 8.77 15.85 -11.08
CA ASP A 98 9.55 14.64 -11.33
C ASP A 98 9.08 13.44 -10.49
N ASN A 99 9.91 13.04 -9.52
CA ASN A 99 9.71 11.88 -8.66
C ASN A 99 9.12 12.25 -7.29
N VAL A 100 8.54 13.44 -7.17
CA VAL A 100 7.95 13.95 -5.94
C VAL A 100 6.55 14.49 -6.21
N ALA A 101 5.61 14.15 -5.35
CA ALA A 101 4.29 14.77 -5.31
C ALA A 101 4.07 15.49 -3.96
N LYS A 102 3.33 16.61 -3.98
CA LYS A 102 2.76 17.25 -2.79
C LYS A 102 1.25 17.07 -2.81
N GLY A 103 0.68 16.76 -1.66
CA GLY A 103 -0.73 16.43 -1.55
C GLY A 103 -1.23 16.35 -0.12
N TYR A 104 -2.27 15.54 0.05
CA TYR A 104 -2.88 15.25 1.33
C TYR A 104 -3.15 13.76 1.49
N ILE A 105 -2.94 13.23 2.69
CA ILE A 105 -3.54 11.96 3.13
C ILE A 105 -4.98 12.25 3.52
N LEU A 106 -5.93 11.44 3.04
CA LEU A 106 -7.33 11.47 3.43
C LEU A 106 -7.53 10.46 4.57
N ASN A 107 -7.80 10.97 5.77
CA ASN A 107 -8.03 10.16 6.97
C ASN A 107 -9.47 9.63 7.03
N ASP A 108 -9.71 8.63 7.89
CA ASP A 108 -11.03 7.97 8.04
C ASP A 108 -12.11 8.94 8.57
N ASP A 109 -11.70 9.98 9.30
CA ASP A 109 -12.58 11.06 9.79
C ASP A 109 -12.78 12.19 8.77
N PHE A 110 -12.36 11.98 7.52
CA PHE A 110 -12.38 12.93 6.41
C PHE A 110 -11.52 14.18 6.59
N THR A 111 -10.63 14.21 7.60
CA THR A 111 -9.60 15.25 7.70
C THR A 111 -8.48 15.01 6.66
N LEU A 112 -7.77 16.09 6.34
CA LEU A 112 -6.67 16.07 5.38
C LEU A 112 -5.36 16.37 6.11
N THR A 113 -4.39 15.46 6.00
CA THR A 113 -3.03 15.67 6.52
C THR A 113 -2.09 16.01 5.36
N GLU A 114 -1.40 17.16 5.40
CA GLU A 114 -0.41 17.50 4.37
C GLU A 114 0.68 16.42 4.23
N THR A 115 1.07 16.10 3.00
CA THR A 115 2.10 15.08 2.75
C THR A 115 2.92 15.38 1.50
N PHE A 116 4.15 14.88 1.49
CA PHE A 116 4.97 14.66 0.33
C PHE A 116 5.04 13.17 0.03
N VAL A 117 4.98 12.81 -1.25
CA VAL A 117 5.18 11.44 -1.72
C VAL A 117 6.43 11.41 -2.59
N ALA A 118 7.44 10.66 -2.18
CA ALA A 118 8.63 10.41 -2.99
C ALA A 118 8.51 9.07 -3.72
N LYS A 119 9.00 9.00 -4.96
CA LYS A 119 9.02 7.79 -5.78
C LYS A 119 10.43 7.45 -6.25
N ARG A 120 10.79 6.17 -6.22
CA ARG A 120 11.99 5.65 -6.93
C ARG A 120 11.87 4.15 -7.12
N ASN A 121 12.28 3.65 -8.30
CA ASN A 121 12.28 2.23 -8.64
C ASN A 121 10.93 1.53 -8.37
N GLY A 122 9.81 2.19 -8.69
CA GLY A 122 8.46 1.67 -8.46
C GLY A 122 7.98 1.69 -7.00
N LYS A 123 8.83 2.07 -6.03
CA LYS A 123 8.44 2.25 -4.63
C LYS A 123 8.04 3.69 -4.33
N PHE A 124 7.12 3.85 -3.38
CA PHE A 124 6.63 5.13 -2.88
C PHE A 124 6.83 5.23 -1.36
N ALA A 125 6.96 6.45 -0.84
CA ALA A 125 6.87 6.70 0.58
C ALA A 125 6.36 8.12 0.88
N HIS A 126 5.58 8.23 1.95
CA HIS A 126 5.02 9.49 2.44
C HIS A 126 5.90 10.11 3.54
N GLY A 127 5.88 11.43 3.63
CA GLY A 127 6.47 12.18 4.73
C GLY A 127 5.83 13.55 4.91
N GLU A 128 5.79 14.06 6.14
CA GLU A 128 5.27 15.41 6.42
C GLU A 128 6.18 16.47 5.76
N THR A 129 7.46 16.14 5.63
CA THR A 129 8.43 16.90 4.86
C THR A 129 9.00 16.09 3.70
N LEU A 130 9.56 16.79 2.71
CA LEU A 130 10.29 16.15 1.62
C LEU A 130 11.45 15.28 2.13
N HIS A 131 12.14 15.73 3.18
CA HIS A 131 13.22 14.97 3.80
C HIS A 131 12.73 13.64 4.37
N GLU A 132 11.63 13.66 5.11
CA GLU A 132 11.04 12.43 5.67
C GLU A 132 10.54 11.47 4.58
N ALA A 133 9.91 11.99 3.52
CA ALA A 133 9.45 11.17 2.41
C ALA A 133 10.62 10.43 1.73
N PHE A 134 11.75 11.13 1.51
CA PHE A 134 12.95 10.49 0.97
C PHE A 134 13.64 9.56 1.96
N ALA A 135 13.67 9.88 3.26
CA ALA A 135 14.25 9.01 4.28
C ALA A 135 13.49 7.68 4.36
N SER A 136 12.15 7.72 4.44
CA SER A 136 11.32 6.50 4.42
C SER A 136 11.42 5.74 3.10
N LEU A 137 11.55 6.43 1.95
CA LEU A 137 11.79 5.75 0.68
C LEU A 137 13.16 5.07 0.65
N GLN A 138 14.20 5.72 1.20
CA GLN A 138 15.55 5.18 1.26
C GLN A 138 15.59 3.92 2.14
N GLU A 139 14.95 3.94 3.31
CA GLU A 139 14.79 2.74 4.16
C GLU A 139 14.20 1.58 3.35
N LYS A 140 13.09 1.80 2.63
CA LYS A 140 12.47 0.77 1.79
C LYS A 140 13.34 0.27 0.63
N LEU A 141 14.21 1.11 0.08
CA LEU A 141 15.04 0.75 -1.08
C LEU A 141 16.27 -0.06 -0.69
N TYR A 142 16.81 0.18 0.51
CA TYR A 142 18.07 -0.40 0.96
C TYR A 142 17.90 -1.41 2.10
N ASP A 143 16.67 -1.62 2.58
CA ASP A 143 16.35 -2.76 3.42
C ASP A 143 16.42 -4.05 2.59
N ASP A 144 17.46 -4.84 2.87
CA ASP A 144 17.77 -6.12 2.25
C ASP A 144 17.25 -7.32 3.04
N SER A 145 16.57 -7.08 4.18
CA SER A 145 16.03 -8.15 5.00
C SER A 145 14.88 -8.88 4.31
N THR A 146 14.90 -10.22 4.38
CA THR A 146 13.81 -11.05 3.87
C THR A 146 12.61 -11.04 4.80
N GLU A 147 11.47 -11.47 4.29
CA GLU A 147 10.26 -11.61 5.11
C GLU A 147 10.48 -12.59 6.27
N GLU A 148 11.15 -13.71 6.01
CA GLU A 148 11.49 -14.73 7.01
C GLU A 148 12.37 -14.15 8.11
N GLU A 149 13.41 -13.39 7.75
CA GLU A 149 14.32 -12.75 8.71
C GLU A 149 13.55 -11.78 9.63
N ARG A 150 12.63 -11.00 9.08
CA ARG A 150 11.78 -10.06 9.85
C ARG A 150 10.84 -10.81 10.80
N LEU A 151 10.20 -11.88 10.33
CA LEU A 151 9.31 -12.73 11.13
C LEU A 151 10.06 -13.43 12.27
N GLU A 152 11.25 -13.96 11.99
CA GLU A 152 12.11 -14.59 12.99
C GLU A 152 12.58 -13.58 14.04
N ALA A 153 13.02 -12.39 13.62
CA ALA A 153 13.42 -11.31 14.52
C ALA A 153 12.26 -10.90 15.44
N PHE A 154 11.05 -10.76 14.89
CA PHE A 154 9.86 -10.41 15.66
C PHE A 154 9.52 -11.49 16.70
N LYS A 155 9.46 -12.77 16.30
CA LYS A 155 9.16 -13.90 17.22
C LYS A 155 10.24 -14.08 18.28
N LYS A 156 11.50 -13.80 17.96
CA LYS A 156 12.61 -13.85 18.92
C LYS A 156 12.51 -12.75 19.98
N HIS A 157 12.05 -11.56 19.56
CA HIS A 157 11.86 -10.41 20.44
C HIS A 157 10.64 -10.58 21.35
N PHE A 158 9.51 -11.00 20.79
CA PHE A 158 8.28 -11.26 21.53
C PHE A 158 8.07 -12.75 21.79
N GLN A 159 8.67 -13.28 22.86
CA GLN A 159 8.54 -14.71 23.20
C GLN A 159 7.19 -15.08 23.83
N ASP A 160 6.49 -14.09 24.41
CA ASP A 160 5.16 -14.24 25.01
C ASP A 160 4.20 -13.23 24.37
N PHE A 161 3.31 -13.74 23.51
CA PHE A 161 2.36 -12.92 22.76
C PHE A 161 1.21 -12.39 23.63
N THR A 162 1.07 -12.87 24.87
CA THR A 162 0.02 -12.45 25.81
C THR A 162 0.45 -11.29 26.71
N LYS A 163 1.74 -10.99 26.76
CA LYS A 163 2.27 -9.88 27.55
C LYS A 163 1.99 -8.54 26.87
N LYS A 164 1.50 -7.58 27.65
CA LYS A 164 1.35 -6.20 27.18
C LYS A 164 2.71 -5.54 26.95
N VAL A 165 2.83 -4.88 25.80
CA VAL A 165 3.98 -4.08 25.37
C VAL A 165 3.49 -2.72 24.91
N SER A 166 4.40 -1.73 24.87
CA SER A 166 4.00 -0.36 24.53
C SER A 166 3.57 -0.24 23.07
N ALA A 167 2.57 0.60 22.80
CA ALA A 167 2.15 0.93 21.45
C ALA A 167 3.33 1.50 20.64
N LYS A 168 4.21 2.29 21.26
CA LYS A 168 5.46 2.79 20.68
C LYS A 168 6.41 1.71 20.16
N GLU A 169 6.56 0.63 20.92
CA GLU A 169 7.40 -0.50 20.53
C GLU A 169 6.77 -1.29 19.36
N LEU A 170 5.47 -1.55 19.44
CA LEU A 170 4.72 -2.19 18.36
C LEU A 170 4.68 -1.33 17.09
N PHE A 171 4.61 -0.01 17.23
CA PHE A 171 4.71 0.95 16.14
C PHE A 171 6.04 0.80 15.39
N HIS A 172 7.15 0.65 16.11
CA HIS A 172 8.45 0.35 15.50
C HIS A 172 8.46 -1.01 14.80
N TRP A 173 7.99 -2.06 15.46
CA TRP A 173 7.98 -3.41 14.89
C TRP A 173 7.06 -3.58 13.69
N HIS A 174 5.97 -2.81 13.62
CA HIS A 174 5.14 -2.73 12.42
C HIS A 174 5.94 -2.29 11.19
N HIS A 175 6.83 -1.30 11.33
CA HIS A 175 7.73 -0.90 10.24
C HIS A 175 8.72 -2.01 9.90
N VAL A 176 9.33 -2.64 10.90
CA VAL A 176 10.31 -3.73 10.68
C VAL A 176 9.67 -4.88 9.90
N LEU A 177 8.42 -5.23 10.21
CA LEU A 177 7.68 -6.27 9.50
C LEU A 177 7.33 -5.82 8.07
N THR A 178 6.64 -4.69 7.92
CA THR A 178 5.95 -4.37 6.67
C THR A 178 6.70 -3.41 5.76
N GLY A 179 7.77 -2.77 6.25
CA GLY A 179 8.45 -1.67 5.55
C GLY A 179 7.64 -0.38 5.46
N SER A 180 6.48 -0.30 6.13
CA SER A 180 5.56 0.86 6.07
C SER A 180 6.21 2.19 6.47
N CYS A 181 5.89 3.26 5.75
CA CYS A 181 6.43 4.60 6.02
C CYS A 181 5.93 5.15 7.37
N LYS A 182 6.70 6.04 7.99
CA LYS A 182 6.36 6.63 9.30
C LYS A 182 5.03 7.39 9.25
N GLN A 183 4.83 8.24 8.25
CA GLN A 183 3.61 9.07 8.16
C GLN A 183 2.36 8.21 7.95
N GLY A 184 2.44 7.14 7.14
CA GLY A 184 1.34 6.18 6.98
C GLY A 184 0.94 5.53 8.30
N ARG A 185 1.92 5.04 9.07
CA ARG A 185 1.65 4.47 10.39
C ARG A 185 1.08 5.48 11.39
N LEU A 186 1.50 6.75 11.33
CA LEU A 186 0.92 7.81 12.17
C LEU A 186 -0.55 8.06 11.81
N SER A 187 -0.89 8.11 10.51
CA SER A 187 -2.28 8.22 10.04
C SER A 187 -3.11 7.01 10.50
N PHE A 188 -2.56 5.79 10.40
CA PHE A 188 -3.20 4.59 10.95
C PHE A 188 -3.52 4.72 12.45
N CYS A 189 -2.53 5.13 13.25
CA CYS A 189 -2.73 5.31 14.68
C CYS A 189 -3.81 6.36 14.97
N ALA A 190 -3.79 7.50 14.27
CA ALA A 190 -4.82 8.53 14.40
C ALA A 190 -6.22 7.99 14.06
N ASN A 191 -6.35 7.28 12.94
CA ASN A 191 -7.64 6.71 12.48
C ASN A 191 -8.18 5.63 13.43
N LYS A 192 -7.30 4.88 14.08
CA LYS A 192 -7.67 3.86 15.07
C LYS A 192 -7.77 4.38 16.50
N GLY A 193 -7.48 5.67 16.72
CA GLY A 193 -7.47 6.27 18.05
C GLY A 193 -6.41 5.69 18.98
N ILE A 194 -5.26 5.28 18.43
CA ILE A 194 -4.14 4.71 19.18
C ILE A 194 -3.24 5.83 19.70
N ASP A 195 -3.09 5.93 21.02
CA ASP A 195 -2.11 6.79 21.67
C ASP A 195 -0.76 6.05 21.76
N ILE A 196 0.15 6.38 20.84
CA ILE A 196 1.45 5.71 20.71
C ILE A 196 2.28 5.78 22.01
N ASP A 197 2.18 6.88 22.76
CA ASP A 197 3.04 7.10 23.93
C ASP A 197 2.44 6.50 25.22
N ASN A 198 1.12 6.29 25.28
CA ASN A 198 0.44 5.82 26.50
C ASN A 198 -0.21 4.43 26.38
N ASP A 199 -0.61 4.00 25.19
CA ASP A 199 -1.32 2.73 25.04
C ASP A 199 -0.40 1.51 25.14
N THR A 200 -1.02 0.38 25.51
CA THR A 200 -0.34 -0.91 25.59
C THR A 200 -1.22 -2.03 25.06
N TYR A 201 -0.61 -2.90 24.25
CA TYR A 201 -1.28 -4.01 23.59
C TYR A 201 -0.46 -5.29 23.76
N THR A 202 -1.14 -6.42 23.72
CA THR A 202 -0.54 -7.72 23.47
C THR A 202 -0.18 -7.86 22.00
N VAL A 203 0.67 -8.82 21.66
CA VAL A 203 0.98 -9.11 20.25
C VAL A 203 -0.25 -9.61 19.50
N HIS A 204 -1.14 -10.36 20.17
CA HIS A 204 -2.42 -10.78 19.58
C HIS A 204 -3.31 -9.58 19.22
N GLU A 205 -3.47 -8.61 20.12
CA GLU A 205 -4.21 -7.38 19.83
C GLU A 205 -3.56 -6.58 18.69
N PHE A 206 -2.23 -6.49 18.67
CA PHE A 206 -1.50 -5.86 17.57
C PHE A 206 -1.79 -6.51 16.22
N ILE A 207 -1.71 -7.85 16.13
CA ILE A 207 -2.00 -8.60 14.91
C ILE A 207 -3.44 -8.33 14.47
N GLU A 208 -4.40 -8.40 15.40
CA GLU A 208 -5.81 -8.17 15.06
C GLU A 208 -6.07 -6.76 14.53
N LEU A 209 -5.41 -5.74 15.10
CA LEU A 209 -5.52 -4.35 14.65
C LEU A 209 -4.91 -4.11 13.26
N THR A 210 -3.83 -4.81 12.91
CA THR A 210 -2.96 -4.44 11.79
C THR A 210 -2.97 -5.41 10.61
N GLN A 211 -3.53 -6.61 10.77
CA GLN A 211 -3.57 -7.67 9.74
C GLN A 211 -4.22 -7.28 8.40
N TYR A 212 -5.02 -6.21 8.35
CA TYR A 212 -5.72 -5.73 7.14
C TYR A 212 -5.22 -4.36 6.68
N SER A 213 -4.03 -3.94 7.10
CA SER A 213 -3.52 -2.61 6.77
C SER A 213 -2.01 -2.63 6.52
N TYR A 214 -1.52 -1.79 5.61
CA TYR A 214 -0.09 -1.46 5.44
C TYR A 214 0.85 -2.68 5.36
N GLY A 215 0.64 -3.56 4.37
CA GLY A 215 1.40 -4.80 4.25
C GLY A 215 1.02 -5.88 5.28
N GLY A 216 -0.25 -5.92 5.69
CA GLY A 216 -0.79 -6.86 6.68
C GLY A 216 -0.57 -8.35 6.37
N ASP A 217 -0.17 -8.70 5.15
CA ASP A 217 0.12 -10.06 4.69
C ASP A 217 1.20 -10.74 5.53
N ILE A 218 2.30 -10.03 5.84
CA ILE A 218 3.35 -10.54 6.72
C ILE A 218 2.84 -10.69 8.16
N ILE A 219 2.00 -9.76 8.62
CA ILE A 219 1.43 -9.78 9.97
C ILE A 219 0.51 -10.99 10.15
N ARG A 220 -0.28 -11.37 9.12
CA ARG A 220 -1.15 -12.56 9.17
C ARG A 220 -0.36 -13.87 9.34
N LYS A 221 0.92 -13.91 8.96
CA LYS A 221 1.82 -15.06 9.15
C LYS A 221 2.30 -15.22 10.60
N LEU A 222 1.99 -14.27 11.48
CA LEU A 222 2.28 -14.35 12.92
C LEU A 222 1.18 -15.07 13.72
N LYS A 223 0.03 -15.39 13.10
CA LYS A 223 -1.05 -16.13 13.75
C LYS A 223 -0.70 -17.59 14.04
#